data_AF-A0A1V6BWK8-F1
#
_entry.id   AF-A0A1V6BWK8-F1
#
_cell.length_a   1.000
_cell.length_b   1.000
_cell.length_c   1.000
_cell.angle_alpha   90.00
_cell.angle_beta   90.00
_cell.angle_gamma   90.00
#
_symmetry.space_group_name_H-M   'P 1'
#
loop_
_entity.id
_entity.type
_entity.pdbx_description
1 polymer ?
#
loop_
_entity_poly.entity_id
_entity_poly.type
_entity_poly.pdbx_seq_one_letter_code
_entity_poly.pdbx_strand_id
1 'polypeptide(L)'
;MQPNLLAKRIRENLLSQKEKLQNYLAILEMEESDIKSQDADRLIRHIEAEKNIIDELNSFKKILDPLEVIYSNSPYKKDSAIAELKNGIKKLSTQVAIKSEKNKEILDTVIKGVKLNLKNKQKLNVGVNSYKRVESHYIDISG
;
A
#
# COMPACT_ATOMS: atom_id res chain seq x y z
N MET A 1 -3.62 10.10 -38.84
CA MET A 1 -2.92 10.65 -37.66
C MET A 1 -1.44 10.74 -38.01
N GLN A 2 -0.77 11.88 -37.82
CA GLN A 2 0.65 11.98 -38.16
C GLN A 2 1.49 11.07 -37.23
N PRO A 3 2.45 10.28 -37.75
CA PRO A 3 3.21 9.28 -36.99
C PRO A 3 4.01 9.88 -35.83
N ASN A 4 4.53 11.10 -35.99
CA ASN A 4 5.24 11.84 -34.93
C ASN A 4 4.34 12.21 -33.74
N LEU A 5 3.06 12.50 -33.98
CA LEU A 5 2.11 12.85 -32.93
C LEU A 5 1.71 11.63 -32.09
N LEU A 6 1.63 10.45 -32.72
CA LEU A 6 1.35 9.19 -32.04
C LEU A 6 2.49 8.79 -31.10
N ALA A 7 3.73 8.82 -31.59
CA ALA A 7 4.91 8.52 -30.77
C ALA A 7 5.03 9.49 -29.59
N LYS A 8 4.76 10.79 -29.81
CA LYS A 8 4.75 11.80 -28.75
C LYS A 8 3.73 11.47 -27.64
N ARG A 9 2.49 11.13 -28.00
CA ARG A 9 1.44 10.75 -27.03
C ARG A 9 1.79 9.50 -26.23
N ILE A 10 2.39 8.50 -26.89
CA ILE A 10 2.87 7.30 -26.21
C ILE A 10 3.97 7.66 -25.20
N ARG A 11 4.95 8.48 -25.58
CA ARG A 11 6.00 8.95 -24.66
C ARG A 11 5.43 9.72 -23.47
N GLU A 12 4.50 10.65 -23.70
CA GLU A 12 3.84 11.42 -22.64
C GLU A 12 3.10 10.49 -21.66
N ASN A 13 2.33 9.53 -22.18
CA ASN A 13 1.64 8.55 -21.35
C ASN A 13 2.62 7.68 -20.52
N LEU A 14 3.72 7.22 -21.13
CA LEU A 14 4.76 6.45 -20.44
C LEU A 14 5.47 7.28 -19.36
N LEU A 15 5.74 8.56 -19.62
CA LEU A 15 6.32 9.47 -18.63
C LEU A 15 5.38 9.66 -17.44
N SER A 16 4.09 9.87 -17.68
CA SER A 16 3.10 9.96 -16.58
C SER A 16 3.00 8.66 -15.78
N GLN A 17 3.05 7.49 -16.42
CA GLN A 17 3.09 6.21 -15.70
C GLN A 17 4.35 6.08 -14.83
N LYS A 18 5.50 6.49 -15.37
CA LYS A 18 6.77 6.49 -14.63
C LYS A 18 6.69 7.37 -13.37
N GLU A 19 6.18 8.59 -13.51
CA GLU A 19 5.99 9.52 -12.40
C GLU A 19 5.08 8.94 -11.32
N LYS A 20 3.93 8.36 -11.71
CA LYS A 20 3.02 7.73 -10.74
C LYS A 20 3.63 6.54 -10.01
N LEU A 21 4.44 5.72 -10.69
CA LEU A 21 5.17 4.63 -10.03
C LEU A 21 6.24 5.14 -9.07
N GLN A 22 6.91 6.25 -9.37
CA GLN A 22 7.85 6.88 -8.45
C GLN A 22 7.14 7.42 -7.20
N ASN A 23 5.98 8.07 -7.38
CA ASN A 23 5.17 8.54 -6.27
C ASN A 23 4.65 7.37 -5.40
N TYR A 24 4.25 6.27 -6.04
CA TYR A 24 3.84 5.06 -5.31
C TYR A 24 5.01 4.52 -4.47
N LEU A 25 6.21 4.44 -5.05
CA LEU A 25 7.38 3.98 -4.31
C LEU A 25 7.68 4.86 -3.08
N ALA A 26 7.55 6.19 -3.21
CA ALA A 26 7.71 7.10 -2.09
C ALA A 26 6.66 6.91 -0.99
N ILE A 27 5.39 6.66 -1.35
CA ILE A 27 4.34 6.33 -0.39
C ILE A 27 4.68 5.03 0.36
N LEU A 28 5.10 3.99 -0.36
CA LEU A 28 5.49 2.71 0.26
C LEU A 28 6.69 2.87 1.21
N GLU A 29 7.61 3.80 0.93
CA GLU A 29 8.70 4.11 1.86
C GLU A 29 8.21 4.77 3.15
N MET A 30 7.26 5.70 3.05
CA MET A 30 6.63 6.34 4.22
C MET A 30 5.77 5.35 5.00
N GLU A 31 4.97 4.54 4.31
CA GLU A 31 4.12 3.49 4.89
C GLU A 31 4.95 2.53 5.74
N GLU A 32 6.14 2.10 5.27
CA GLU A 32 7.03 1.23 6.06
C GLU A 32 7.36 1.83 7.45
N SER A 33 7.54 3.15 7.52
CA SER A 33 7.82 3.85 8.77
C SER A 33 6.58 3.97 9.65
N ASP A 34 5.42 4.26 9.06
CA ASP A 34 4.16 4.45 9.78
C ASP A 34 3.56 3.10 10.28
N ILE A 35 3.82 1.99 9.58
CA ILE A 35 3.49 0.63 10.07
C ILE A 35 4.23 0.35 11.37
N LYS A 36 5.51 0.74 11.46
CA LYS A 36 6.34 0.52 12.65
C LYS A 36 5.90 1.39 13.82
N SER A 37 5.40 2.60 13.57
CA SER A 37 4.84 3.47 14.61
C SER A 37 3.41 3.11 15.03
N GLN A 38 2.78 2.12 14.37
CA GLN A 38 1.41 1.67 14.64
C GLN A 38 0.36 2.81 14.53
N ASP A 39 0.59 3.77 13.64
CA ASP A 39 -0.30 4.91 13.41
C ASP A 39 -1.40 4.54 12.40
N ALA A 40 -2.55 4.08 12.90
CA ALA A 40 -3.64 3.60 12.07
C ALA A 40 -4.22 4.67 11.13
N ASP A 41 -4.28 5.93 11.57
CA ASP A 41 -4.84 7.02 10.77
C ASP A 41 -3.95 7.34 9.57
N ARG A 42 -2.62 7.26 9.73
CA ARG A 42 -1.69 7.41 8.61
C ARG A 42 -1.76 6.24 7.63
N LEU A 43 -1.90 5.01 8.12
CA LEU A 43 -2.04 3.84 7.26
C LEU A 43 -3.29 3.93 6.37
N ILE A 44 -4.41 4.43 6.90
CA ILE A 44 -5.62 4.67 6.08
C ILE A 44 -5.34 5.67 4.96
N ARG A 45 -4.62 6.76 5.24
CA ARG A 45 -4.25 7.76 4.22
C ARG A 45 -3.35 7.18 3.13
N HIS A 46 -2.42 6.30 3.50
CA HIS A 46 -1.58 5.58 2.53
C HIS A 46 -2.45 4.71 1.62
N ILE A 47 -3.37 3.91 2.17
CA ILE A 47 -4.28 3.07 1.38
C ILE A 47 -5.10 3.90 0.37
N GLU A 48 -5.61 5.06 0.77
CA GLU A 48 -6.34 5.95 -0.13
C GLU A 48 -5.45 6.49 -1.26
N ALA A 49 -4.23 6.90 -0.94
CA ALA A 49 -3.26 7.39 -1.92
C ALA A 49 -2.84 6.30 -2.91
N GLU A 50 -2.59 5.09 -2.43
CA GLU A 50 -2.24 3.92 -3.25
C GLU A 50 -3.37 3.55 -4.21
N LYS A 51 -4.62 3.53 -3.71
CA LYS A 51 -5.79 3.26 -4.54
C LYS A 51 -5.91 4.26 -5.69
N ASN A 52 -5.77 5.55 -5.39
CA ASN A 52 -5.82 6.61 -6.40
C ASN A 52 -4.74 6.41 -7.47
N ILE A 53 -3.52 6.07 -7.07
CA ILE A 53 -2.42 5.81 -8.02
C ILE A 53 -2.71 4.58 -8.88
N ILE A 54 -3.23 3.50 -8.30
CA ILE A 54 -3.60 2.29 -9.04
C ILE A 54 -4.68 2.60 -10.09
N ASP A 55 -5.68 3.39 -9.73
CA ASP A 55 -6.77 3.79 -10.64
C ASP A 55 -6.25 4.64 -11.82
N GLU A 56 -5.32 5.56 -11.55
CA GLU A 56 -4.64 6.35 -12.59
C GLU A 56 -3.76 5.47 -13.50
N LEU A 57 -2.96 4.56 -12.93
CA LEU A 57 -2.14 3.62 -13.70
C LEU A 57 -2.99 2.72 -14.60
N ASN A 58 -4.14 2.26 -14.11
CA ASN A 58 -5.10 1.49 -14.91
C ASN A 58 -5.70 2.33 -16.05
N SER A 59 -5.99 3.60 -15.78
CA SER A 59 -6.48 4.54 -16.80
C SER A 59 -5.43 4.77 -17.88
N PHE A 60 -4.15 4.90 -17.51
CA PHE A 60 -3.07 5.03 -18.49
C PHE A 60 -2.90 3.78 -19.36
N LYS A 61 -3.01 2.58 -18.78
CA LYS A 61 -2.97 1.32 -19.56
C LYS A 61 -4.07 1.24 -20.60
N LYS A 62 -5.31 1.59 -20.22
CA LYS A 62 -6.47 1.63 -21.14
C LYS A 62 -6.25 2.56 -22.35
N ILE A 63 -5.46 3.62 -22.17
CA ILE A 63 -5.09 4.54 -23.25
C ILE A 63 -3.88 4.01 -24.03
N LEU A 64 -2.90 3.43 -23.36
CA LEU A 64 -1.67 2.95 -23.97
C LEU A 64 -1.93 1.76 -24.91
N ASP A 65 -2.74 0.78 -24.49
CA ASP A 65 -3.04 -0.43 -25.24
C ASP A 65 -3.51 -0.14 -26.69
N PRO A 66 -4.55 0.69 -26.93
CA PRO A 66 -4.97 1.01 -28.29
C PRO A 66 -3.92 1.83 -29.06
N LEU A 67 -3.16 2.71 -28.39
CA LEU A 67 -2.10 3.49 -29.05
C LEU A 67 -0.94 2.59 -29.51
N GLU A 68 -0.60 1.56 -28.73
CA GLU A 68 0.44 0.59 -29.08
C GLU A 68 0.04 -0.30 -30.26
N VAL A 69 -1.23 -0.68 -30.37
CA VAL A 69 -1.74 -1.42 -31.54
C VAL A 69 -1.57 -0.59 -32.81
N ILE A 70 -1.95 0.68 -32.78
CA ILE A 70 -1.81 1.60 -33.93
C ILE A 70 -0.33 1.82 -34.26
N TYR A 71 0.51 1.99 -33.23
CA TYR A 71 1.94 2.21 -33.39
C TYR A 71 2.67 0.99 -33.94
N SER A 72 2.30 -0.22 -33.50
CA SER A 72 2.92 -1.48 -33.93
C SER A 72 2.59 -1.85 -35.38
N ASN A 73 1.46 -1.34 -35.90
CA ASN A 73 1.06 -1.50 -37.30
C ASN A 73 1.67 -0.41 -38.21
N SER A 74 2.38 0.55 -37.64
CA SER A 74 2.99 1.67 -38.35
C SER A 74 4.44 1.35 -38.76
N PRO A 75 4.90 1.77 -39.95
CA PRO A 75 6.28 1.53 -40.40
C PRO A 75 7.35 2.29 -39.60
N TYR A 76 6.97 3.20 -38.70
CA TYR A 76 7.86 4.03 -37.87
C TYR A 76 8.37 3.31 -36.60
N LYS A 77 8.58 1.99 -36.70
CA LYS A 77 8.74 1.00 -35.62
C LYS A 77 9.96 1.14 -34.68
N LYS A 78 10.73 2.22 -34.72
CA LYS A 78 12.05 2.29 -34.05
C LYS A 78 12.27 3.59 -33.30
N ASP A 79 11.57 3.72 -32.20
CA ASP A 79 11.85 4.76 -31.22
C ASP A 79 12.50 4.12 -29.99
N SER A 80 13.83 4.20 -29.91
CA SER A 80 14.60 3.66 -28.78
C SER A 80 14.18 4.28 -27.45
N ALA A 81 13.76 5.56 -27.45
CA ALA A 81 13.34 6.25 -26.24
C ALA A 81 12.06 5.64 -25.64
N ILE A 82 11.12 5.19 -26.46
CA ILE A 82 9.91 4.48 -25.99
C ILE A 82 10.29 3.15 -25.36
N ALA A 83 11.24 2.40 -25.96
CA ALA A 83 11.69 1.13 -25.41
C ALA A 83 12.41 1.31 -24.06
N GLU A 84 13.26 2.34 -23.94
CA GLU A 84 13.91 2.70 -22.68
C GLU A 84 12.91 3.09 -21.59
N LEU A 85 11.90 3.89 -21.92
CA LEU A 85 10.83 4.26 -20.99
C LEU A 85 10.04 3.04 -20.51
N LYS A 86 9.65 2.14 -21.42
CA LYS A 86 8.98 0.88 -21.05
C LYS A 86 9.84 0.02 -20.12
N ASN A 87 11.13 -0.10 -20.39
CA ASN A 87 12.06 -0.82 -19.52
C ASN A 87 12.18 -0.15 -18.14
N GLY A 88 12.23 1.19 -18.09
CA GLY A 88 12.22 1.95 -16.84
C GLY A 88 10.95 1.72 -16.01
N ILE A 89 9.78 1.78 -16.65
CA ILE A 89 8.48 1.49 -16.03
C ILE A 89 8.44 0.05 -15.51
N LYS A 90 8.92 -0.93 -16.29
CA LYS A 90 8.99 -2.33 -15.85
C LYS A 90 9.84 -2.48 -14.58
N LYS A 91 11.02 -1.85 -14.54
CA LYS A 91 11.89 -1.84 -13.35
C LYS A 91 11.22 -1.19 -12.14
N LEU A 92 10.55 -0.06 -12.32
CA LEU A 92 9.82 0.61 -11.24
C LEU A 92 8.64 -0.23 -10.74
N SER A 93 7.89 -0.85 -11.65
CA SER A 93 6.79 -1.74 -11.29
C SER A 93 7.27 -2.93 -10.48
N THR A 94 8.43 -3.51 -10.82
CA THR A 94 9.05 -4.58 -10.01
C THR A 94 9.44 -4.06 -8.62
N GLN A 95 10.02 -2.87 -8.51
CA GLN A 95 10.38 -2.29 -7.21
C GLN A 95 9.16 -2.03 -6.33
N VAL A 96 8.09 -1.45 -6.90
CA VAL A 96 6.81 -1.25 -6.21
C VAL A 96 6.27 -2.57 -5.68
N ALA A 97 6.24 -3.63 -6.50
CA ALA A 97 5.74 -4.95 -6.09
C ALA A 97 6.57 -5.57 -4.96
N ILE A 98 7.90 -5.47 -5.04
CA ILE A 98 8.80 -5.97 -3.98
C ILE A 98 8.55 -5.20 -2.67
N LYS A 99 8.45 -3.87 -2.77
CA LYS A 99 8.28 -3.00 -1.59
C LYS A 99 6.91 -3.19 -0.95
N SER A 100 5.84 -3.31 -1.74
CA SER A 100 4.49 -3.57 -1.22
C SER A 100 4.40 -4.92 -0.51
N GLU A 101 5.04 -5.97 -1.06
CA GLU A 101 5.05 -7.28 -0.39
C GLU A 101 5.84 -7.20 0.94
N LYS A 102 6.97 -6.50 0.95
CA LYS A 102 7.73 -6.25 2.18
C LYS A 102 6.90 -5.49 3.23
N ASN A 103 6.18 -4.45 2.83
CA ASN A 103 5.34 -3.68 3.76
C ASN A 103 4.22 -4.55 4.35
N LYS A 104 3.59 -5.39 3.52
CA LYS A 104 2.60 -6.37 3.96
C LYS A 104 3.15 -7.37 4.97
N GLU A 105 4.36 -7.91 4.76
CA GLU A 105 5.02 -8.80 5.72
C GLU A 105 5.30 -8.13 7.08
N ILE A 106 5.72 -6.86 7.04
CA ILE A 106 5.94 -6.06 8.25
C ILE A 106 4.61 -5.83 8.98
N LEU A 107 3.56 -5.45 8.26
CA LEU A 107 2.23 -5.24 8.81
C LEU A 107 1.68 -6.51 9.48
N ASP A 108 1.83 -7.67 8.84
CA ASP A 108 1.44 -8.95 9.41
C ASP A 108 2.15 -9.25 10.73
N THR A 109 3.45 -8.92 10.79
CA THR A 109 4.25 -9.08 12.01
C THR A 109 3.76 -8.17 13.12
N VAL A 110 3.49 -6.89 12.81
CA VAL A 110 2.95 -5.92 13.76
C VAL A 110 1.58 -6.35 14.29
N ILE A 111 0.66 -6.77 13.39
CA ILE A 111 -0.67 -7.25 13.77
C ILE A 111 -0.59 -8.48 14.69
N LYS A 112 0.30 -9.43 14.42
CA LYS A 112 0.54 -10.59 15.31
C LYS A 112 0.98 -10.13 16.69
N GLY A 113 1.91 -9.16 16.78
CA GLY A 113 2.35 -8.57 18.03
C GLY A 113 1.21 -7.91 18.82
N VAL A 114 0.40 -7.08 18.16
CA VAL A 114 -0.78 -6.44 18.78
C VAL A 114 -1.76 -7.49 19.32
N LYS A 115 -2.05 -8.53 18.55
CA LYS A 115 -2.93 -9.63 18.97
C LYS A 115 -2.41 -10.37 20.21
N LEU A 116 -1.10 -10.62 20.29
CA LEU A 116 -0.48 -11.24 21.47
C LEU A 116 -0.59 -10.34 22.70
N ASN A 117 -0.35 -9.04 22.55
CA ASN A 117 -0.48 -8.07 23.63
C ASN A 117 -1.90 -8.00 24.19
N LEU A 118 -2.91 -8.03 23.32
CA LEU A 118 -4.32 -8.08 23.73
C LEU A 118 -4.65 -9.35 24.52
N LYS A 119 -4.21 -10.52 24.04
CA LYS A 119 -4.41 -11.81 24.75
C LYS A 119 -3.75 -11.81 26.13
N ASN A 120 -2.54 -11.25 26.25
CA ASN A 120 -1.83 -11.18 27.52
C ASN A 120 -2.52 -10.24 28.51
N LYS A 121 -3.00 -9.07 28.06
CA LYS A 121 -3.78 -8.15 28.91
C LYS A 121 -5.11 -8.76 29.36
N GLN A 122 -5.80 -9.52 28.50
CA GLN A 122 -7.02 -10.24 28.87
C GLN A 122 -6.77 -11.28 29.96
N LYS A 123 -5.67 -12.06 29.88
CA LYS A 123 -5.30 -13.04 30.91
C LYS A 123 -4.99 -12.39 32.26
N LEU A 124 -4.32 -11.24 32.26
CA LEU A 124 -4.03 -10.48 33.48
C LEU A 124 -5.32 -9.99 34.18
N ASN A 125 -6.32 -9.54 33.43
CA ASN A 125 -7.59 -9.08 34.00
C ASN A 125 -8.48 -10.21 34.54
N VAL A 126 -8.35 -11.44 34.04
CA VAL A 126 -9.13 -12.59 34.53
C VAL A 126 -8.57 -13.12 35.87
N GLY A 127 -7.30 -12.84 36.17
CA GLY A 127 -6.63 -13.29 37.41
C GLY A 127 -6.75 -12.35 38.62
N VAL A 128 -7.19 -11.10 38.44
CA VAL A 128 -7.33 -10.13 39.54
C VAL A 128 -8.77 -10.18 40.06
N ASN A 129 -9.07 -11.20 40.86
CA ASN A 129 -10.28 -11.22 41.67
C ASN A 129 -10.04 -10.32 42.90
N SER A 130 -10.42 -9.04 42.82
CA SER A 130 -10.17 -8.01 43.85
C SER A 130 -11.20 -7.99 44.98
N TYR A 131 -12.13 -8.93 45.02
CA TYR A 131 -12.98 -9.13 46.19
C TYR A 131 -12.15 -9.78 47.30
N LYS A 132 -11.60 -8.96 48.20
CA LYS A 132 -11.30 -9.40 49.57
C LYS A 132 -12.57 -10.10 50.08
N ARG A 133 -12.50 -11.40 50.35
CA ARG A 133 -13.55 -12.08 51.12
C ARG A 133 -13.67 -11.35 52.45
N VAL A 134 -14.68 -10.50 52.58
CA VAL A 134 -15.06 -9.95 53.88
C VAL A 134 -15.69 -11.11 54.62
N GLU A 135 -15.05 -11.56 55.70
CA GLU A 135 -15.65 -12.56 56.59
C GLU A 135 -16.97 -12.00 57.11
N SER A 136 -18.05 -12.72 56.85
CA SER A 136 -19.39 -12.38 57.34
C SER A 136 -19.41 -12.56 58.86
N HIS A 137 -19.37 -11.44 59.58
CA HIS A 137 -19.59 -11.40 61.02
C HIS A 137 -21.06 -11.10 61.28
N TYR A 138 -21.77 -12.05 61.89
CA TYR A 138 -23.17 -11.84 62.30
C TYR A 138 -23.18 -10.94 63.53
N ILE A 139 -23.83 -9.79 63.43
CA ILE A 139 -24.16 -8.96 64.58
C ILE A 139 -25.52 -9.43 65.07
N ASP A 140 -25.56 -9.95 66.29
CA ASP A 140 -26.82 -10.28 66.95
C ASP A 140 -27.50 -8.97 67.36
N ILE A 141 -28.69 -8.73 66.80
CA ILE A 141 -29.50 -7.55 67.09
C ILE A 141 -30.71 -8.03 67.91
N SER A 142 -30.44 -8.55 69.10
CA SER A 142 -31.46 -8.81 70.10
C SER A 142 -31.45 -7.64 71.09
N GLY A 143 -32.43 -6.74 70.94
CA GLY A 143 -32.75 -5.62 71.82
C GLY A 143 -34.25 -5.47 71.97
#